data_AF-A0A516SB20-F1
#
_entry.id   AF-A0A516SB20-F1
#
_cell.length_a   1.000
_cell.length_b   1.000
_cell.length_c   1.000
_cell.angle_alpha   90.00
_cell.angle_beta   90.00
_cell.angle_gamma   90.00
#
_symmetry.space_group_name_H-M   'P 1'
#
loop_
_entity.id
_entity.type
_entity.pdbx_description
1 polymer ?
#
loop_
_entity_poly.entity_id
_entity_poly.type
_entity_poly.pdbx_seq_one_letter_code
_entity_poly.pdbx_strand_id
1 'polypeptide(L)'
;MRKNRGPAYPLAVLSLALSLLAPLAATSPGPAAPQPLGQIEGVSAYRLANGLQLFLIEDDSKPVTTLVLNYFVGSRDELYGESGSAHLLEHLMFLGTPSIPAPRDEFRKRGMQQNATTQYDITSYFERFAASDTNLEWALRMEADRMVNATVTAEALAREMTVVRNELERGENSPANLLHQRMQASAYRFNKYREPIIGNRSDVEQVDSVRLRELYRQFYRPDNAALAIAGSFDRDKALAWVERYFGALAKPAHALVRRRSIEPAQDGERSVTLRRPGELPLLFNYYHIPACMHADYPPLAVLSFLVGNGADGRLQKSLIEPRLALGATRHPTALPSPDYSASACRCPGRRIWRAAKAHWPGCWSRSWWPPSTTKPSFGPNPPFSAAITTPSRMPTAWPAWWPTAPSSATGESASTTATGLKRSVRRT
;
A
#
# COMPACT_ATOMS: atom_id res chain seq x y z
N MET A 1 -39.35 -12.02 -75.42
CA MET A 1 -40.23 -13.19 -75.17
C MET A 1 -39.65 -14.40 -75.89
N ARG A 2 -39.64 -15.55 -75.19
CA ARG A 2 -39.30 -16.93 -75.63
C ARG A 2 -37.81 -17.35 -75.80
N LYS A 3 -37.40 -18.05 -74.74
CA LYS A 3 -36.73 -19.37 -74.69
C LYS A 3 -35.27 -19.48 -75.16
N ASN A 4 -34.39 -19.30 -74.18
CA ASN A 4 -33.01 -19.79 -74.20
C ASN A 4 -33.00 -21.31 -73.97
N ARG A 5 -32.47 -22.07 -74.93
CA ARG A 5 -32.17 -23.52 -74.82
C ARG A 5 -30.65 -23.65 -74.80
N GLY A 6 -30.10 -24.22 -73.73
CA GLY A 6 -28.67 -24.50 -73.61
C GLY A 6 -28.21 -25.66 -74.50
N PRO A 7 -26.90 -25.78 -74.77
CA PRO A 7 -26.29 -27.00 -75.23
C PRO A 7 -25.52 -27.72 -74.11
N ALA A 8 -25.43 -29.04 -74.26
CA ALA A 8 -24.72 -29.99 -73.43
C ALA A 8 -23.23 -30.15 -73.86
N TYR A 9 -22.56 -31.10 -73.18
CA TYR A 9 -21.25 -31.75 -73.43
C TYR A 9 -20.07 -31.26 -72.55
N PRO A 10 -19.06 -32.12 -72.27
CA PRO A 10 -19.17 -33.38 -71.53
C PRO A 10 -18.05 -33.56 -70.47
N LEU A 11 -18.15 -34.67 -69.72
CA LEU A 11 -17.16 -35.33 -68.86
C LEU A 11 -15.67 -35.03 -69.14
N ALA A 12 -14.94 -34.59 -68.11
CA ALA A 12 -13.49 -34.83 -68.00
C ALA A 12 -12.99 -34.71 -66.55
N VAL A 13 -12.49 -35.84 -66.04
CA VAL A 13 -11.44 -36.00 -65.02
C VAL A 13 -11.80 -35.69 -63.56
N LEU A 14 -12.29 -36.75 -62.90
CA LEU A 14 -12.05 -37.03 -61.49
C LEU A 14 -10.53 -37.16 -61.28
N SER A 15 -9.90 -36.24 -60.55
CA SER A 15 -8.56 -36.42 -60.00
C SER A 15 -8.55 -36.09 -58.52
N LEU A 16 -8.33 -37.17 -57.78
CA LEU A 16 -8.16 -37.31 -56.35
C LEU A 16 -7.09 -36.34 -55.83
N ALA A 17 -7.47 -35.38 -54.99
CA ALA A 17 -6.54 -34.65 -54.13
C ALA A 17 -7.12 -34.61 -52.71
N LEU A 18 -7.10 -35.77 -52.06
CA LEU A 18 -7.29 -35.90 -50.62
C LEU A 18 -5.99 -35.44 -49.94
N SER A 19 -5.76 -34.13 -49.92
CA SER A 19 -4.63 -33.54 -49.18
C SER A 19 -4.93 -33.62 -47.68
N LEU A 20 -4.07 -34.38 -46.99
CA LEU A 20 -4.06 -34.59 -45.55
C LEU A 20 -4.18 -33.25 -44.79
N LEU A 21 -5.31 -33.01 -44.12
CA LEU A 21 -5.31 -32.17 -42.92
C LEU A 21 -4.69 -33.00 -41.80
N ALA A 22 -3.37 -32.89 -41.63
CA ALA A 22 -2.76 -33.26 -40.36
C ALA A 22 -3.32 -32.29 -39.29
N PRO A 23 -3.82 -32.77 -38.15
CA PRO A 23 -4.17 -31.88 -37.06
C PRO A 23 -2.88 -31.21 -36.59
N LEU A 24 -2.79 -29.88 -36.72
CA LEU A 24 -1.83 -29.12 -35.93
C LEU A 24 -2.22 -29.34 -34.46
N ALA A 25 -1.59 -30.31 -33.82
CA ALA A 25 -1.55 -30.36 -32.38
C ALA A 25 -0.90 -29.06 -31.92
N ALA A 26 -1.71 -28.17 -31.33
CA ALA A 26 -1.20 -27.02 -30.60
C ALA A 26 -0.34 -27.58 -29.47
N THR A 27 0.97 -27.65 -29.71
CA THR A 27 1.96 -27.92 -28.69
C THR A 27 1.93 -26.70 -27.80
N SER A 28 1.28 -26.81 -26.63
CA SER A 28 1.48 -25.83 -25.56
C SER A 28 2.99 -25.74 -25.35
N PRO A 29 3.64 -24.58 -25.53
CA PRO A 29 5.05 -24.46 -25.24
C PRO A 29 5.23 -24.89 -23.79
N GLY A 30 6.12 -25.86 -23.57
CA GLY A 30 6.54 -26.24 -22.21
C GLY A 30 7.06 -25.02 -21.46
N PRO A 31 7.28 -25.13 -20.13
CA PRO A 31 7.91 -24.04 -19.38
C PRO A 31 9.20 -23.65 -20.10
N ALA A 32 9.27 -22.39 -20.51
CA ALA A 32 10.44 -21.82 -21.15
C ALA A 32 11.35 -21.21 -20.09
N ALA A 33 12.65 -21.35 -20.29
CA ALA A 33 13.67 -20.82 -19.40
C ALA A 33 13.43 -19.34 -19.06
N PRO A 34 13.74 -18.90 -17.82
CA PRO A 34 13.62 -17.49 -17.43
C PRO A 34 14.39 -16.59 -18.40
N GLN A 35 13.69 -15.64 -19.02
CA GLN A 35 14.29 -14.72 -19.99
C GLN A 35 15.06 -13.61 -19.25
N PRO A 36 16.35 -13.39 -19.54
CA PRO A 36 17.12 -12.33 -18.91
C PRO A 36 16.62 -10.95 -19.39
N LEU A 37 16.47 -10.01 -18.46
CA LEU A 37 16.11 -8.61 -18.72
C LEU A 37 17.31 -7.66 -18.63
N GLY A 38 18.42 -8.12 -18.06
CA GLY A 38 19.65 -7.34 -17.88
C GLY A 38 20.14 -7.37 -16.43
N GLN A 39 21.25 -6.68 -16.19
CA GLN A 39 21.86 -6.55 -14.87
C GLN A 39 22.13 -5.07 -14.56
N ILE A 40 21.76 -4.63 -13.36
CA ILE A 40 22.00 -3.27 -12.87
C ILE A 40 22.55 -3.38 -11.45
N GLU A 41 23.70 -2.75 -11.19
CA GLU A 41 24.32 -2.68 -9.84
C GLU A 41 24.39 -4.03 -9.10
N GLY A 42 24.76 -5.10 -9.82
CA GLY A 42 24.86 -6.45 -9.24
C GLY A 42 23.54 -7.23 -9.18
N VAL A 43 22.41 -6.61 -9.49
CA VAL A 43 21.09 -7.28 -9.53
C VAL A 43 20.82 -7.81 -10.94
N SER A 44 20.74 -9.13 -11.09
CA SER A 44 20.36 -9.78 -12.35
C SER A 44 18.85 -9.99 -12.40
N ALA A 45 18.18 -9.42 -13.40
CA ALA A 45 16.73 -9.51 -13.55
C ALA A 45 16.34 -10.50 -14.65
N TYR A 46 15.30 -11.29 -14.40
CA TYR A 46 14.73 -12.25 -15.32
C TYR A 46 13.20 -12.17 -15.31
N ARG A 47 12.58 -12.69 -16.37
CA ARG A 47 11.14 -12.85 -16.48
C ARG A 47 10.77 -14.23 -16.98
N LEU A 48 9.90 -14.92 -16.24
CA LEU A 48 9.37 -16.21 -16.66
C LEU A 48 8.24 -16.02 -17.68
N ALA A 49 7.98 -17.05 -18.50
CA ALA A 49 6.92 -17.02 -19.51
C ALA A 49 5.51 -16.77 -18.91
N ASN A 50 5.28 -17.22 -17.68
CA ASN A 50 4.03 -16.98 -16.95
C ASN A 50 3.93 -15.58 -16.32
N GLY A 51 4.96 -14.75 -16.47
CA GLY A 51 4.97 -13.36 -16.05
C GLY A 51 5.67 -13.07 -14.72
N LEU A 52 6.10 -14.09 -13.96
CA LEU A 52 6.84 -13.91 -12.71
C LEU A 52 8.14 -13.14 -12.96
N GLN A 53 8.38 -12.13 -12.13
CA GLN A 53 9.63 -11.37 -12.10
C GLN A 53 10.59 -12.06 -11.14
N LEU A 54 11.84 -12.26 -11.57
CA LEU A 54 12.89 -12.86 -10.75
C LEU A 54 14.08 -11.89 -10.67
N PHE A 55 14.59 -11.68 -9.46
CA PHE A 55 15.78 -10.90 -9.18
C PHE A 55 16.79 -11.78 -8.43
N LEU A 56 18.01 -11.87 -8.96
CA LEU A 56 19.12 -12.59 -8.34
C LEU A 56 20.19 -11.59 -7.91
N ILE A 57 20.59 -11.66 -6.65
CA ILE A 57 21.55 -10.75 -6.01
C ILE A 57 22.60 -11.63 -5.31
N GLU A 58 23.63 -12.02 -6.05
CA GLU A 58 24.69 -12.88 -5.51
C GLU A 58 25.59 -12.09 -4.58
N ASP A 59 25.82 -12.63 -3.38
CA ASP A 59 26.73 -12.09 -2.39
C ASP A 59 27.31 -13.24 -1.54
N ASP A 60 28.52 -13.67 -1.89
CA ASP A 60 29.25 -14.72 -1.18
C ASP A 60 30.02 -14.22 0.05
N SER A 61 29.83 -12.97 0.48
CA SER A 61 30.51 -12.44 1.67
C SER A 61 30.07 -13.13 2.98
N LYS A 62 28.89 -13.77 2.97
CA LYS A 62 28.34 -14.53 4.10
C LYS A 62 27.65 -15.80 3.59
N PRO A 63 27.76 -16.93 4.32
CA PRO A 63 27.10 -18.19 3.95
C PRO A 63 25.61 -18.15 4.32
N VAL A 64 24.87 -17.16 3.82
CA VAL A 64 23.45 -16.92 4.09
C VAL A 64 22.74 -16.65 2.77
N THR A 65 21.58 -17.28 2.58
CA THR A 65 20.65 -16.96 1.49
C THR A 65 19.38 -16.37 2.08
N THR A 66 18.82 -15.36 1.41
CA THR A 66 17.53 -14.76 1.72
C THR A 66 16.65 -14.83 0.50
N LEU A 67 15.44 -15.34 0.67
CA LEU A 67 14.39 -15.36 -0.33
C LEU A 67 13.32 -14.36 0.09
N VAL A 68 12.82 -13.57 -0.87
CA VAL A 68 11.69 -12.66 -0.66
C VAL A 68 10.72 -12.81 -1.82
N LEU A 69 9.48 -13.21 -1.53
CA LEU A 69 8.40 -13.24 -2.50
C LEU A 69 7.41 -12.10 -2.20
N ASN A 70 7.33 -11.15 -3.12
CA ASN A 70 6.41 -10.02 -3.04
C ASN A 70 5.21 -10.29 -3.95
N TYR A 71 4.01 -10.21 -3.39
CA TYR A 71 2.77 -10.12 -4.16
C TYR A 71 2.34 -8.66 -4.25
N PHE A 72 2.02 -8.17 -5.46
CA PHE A 72 1.57 -6.80 -5.66
C PHE A 72 0.07 -6.64 -5.34
N VAL A 73 -0.26 -6.92 -4.09
CA VAL A 73 -1.56 -6.80 -3.44
C VAL A 73 -1.33 -6.38 -2.00
N GLY A 74 -2.20 -5.54 -1.45
CA GLY A 74 -2.20 -5.20 -0.04
C GLY A 74 -3.57 -4.74 0.41
N SER A 75 -3.64 -4.05 1.56
CA SER A 75 -4.93 -3.62 2.11
C SER A 75 -5.68 -2.64 1.21
N ARG A 76 -4.99 -1.96 0.27
CA ARG A 76 -5.67 -1.06 -0.68
C ARG A 76 -6.57 -1.78 -1.67
N ASP A 77 -6.32 -3.06 -1.92
CA ASP A 77 -7.00 -3.87 -2.93
C ASP A 77 -8.26 -4.55 -2.35
N GLU A 78 -8.55 -4.34 -1.07
CA GLU A 78 -9.68 -4.91 -0.34
C GLU A 78 -11.02 -4.25 -0.68
N LEU A 79 -12.09 -5.04 -0.62
CA LEU A 79 -13.45 -4.56 -0.82
C LEU A 79 -13.97 -3.80 0.40
N TYR A 80 -15.05 -3.05 0.21
CA TYR A 80 -15.71 -2.38 1.32
C TYR A 80 -16.42 -3.42 2.20
N GLY A 81 -16.26 -3.32 3.53
CA GLY A 81 -16.76 -4.32 4.48
C GLY A 81 -15.88 -5.57 4.60
N GLU A 82 -14.71 -5.58 3.97
CA GLU A 82 -13.75 -6.69 3.99
C GLU A 82 -12.34 -6.20 4.36
N SER A 83 -12.24 -5.09 5.11
CA SER A 83 -10.93 -4.56 5.49
C SER A 83 -10.15 -5.52 6.38
N GLY A 84 -8.84 -5.65 6.16
CA GLY A 84 -7.97 -6.59 6.86
C GLY A 84 -7.87 -7.96 6.20
N SER A 85 -8.55 -8.19 5.08
CA SER A 85 -8.51 -9.46 4.34
C SER A 85 -7.11 -9.84 3.85
N ALA A 86 -6.31 -8.88 3.38
CA ALA A 86 -4.94 -9.14 2.92
C ALA A 86 -4.05 -9.60 4.08
N HIS A 87 -4.18 -8.94 5.24
CA HIS A 87 -3.45 -9.32 6.44
C HIS A 87 -3.93 -10.68 7.00
N LEU A 88 -5.24 -10.95 7.03
CA LEU A 88 -5.76 -12.27 7.41
C LEU A 88 -5.24 -13.37 6.49
N LEU A 89 -5.24 -13.14 5.18
CA LEU A 89 -4.71 -14.09 4.21
C LEU A 89 -3.21 -14.34 4.43
N GLU A 90 -2.43 -13.32 4.83
CA GLU A 90 -1.04 -13.48 5.27
C GLU A 90 -0.90 -14.54 6.38
N HIS A 91 -1.73 -14.47 7.43
CA HIS A 91 -1.73 -15.46 8.51
C HIS A 91 -2.07 -16.87 7.99
N LEU A 92 -3.10 -16.99 7.14
CA LEU A 92 -3.53 -18.28 6.59
C LEU A 92 -2.47 -18.94 5.70
N MET A 93 -1.64 -18.14 5.02
CA MET A 93 -0.54 -18.63 4.17
C MET A 93 0.56 -19.36 4.97
N PHE A 94 0.57 -19.24 6.30
CA PHE A 94 1.45 -20.02 7.18
C PHE A 94 0.85 -21.33 7.68
N LEU A 95 -0.43 -21.59 7.41
CA LEU A 95 -1.09 -22.84 7.79
C LEU A 95 -0.78 -24.00 6.84
N GLY A 96 -0.11 -23.71 5.72
CA GLY A 96 0.35 -24.71 4.77
C GLY A 96 -0.63 -25.04 3.65
N THR A 97 -0.27 -26.08 2.93
CA THR A 97 -0.95 -26.61 1.75
C THR A 97 -1.22 -28.10 1.94
N PRO A 98 -1.99 -28.76 1.05
CA PRO A 98 -2.11 -30.22 1.08
C PRO A 98 -0.76 -30.96 0.97
N SER A 99 0.23 -30.38 0.27
CA SER A 99 1.53 -31.02 0.07
C SER A 99 2.54 -30.70 1.19
N ILE A 100 2.39 -29.56 1.86
CA ILE A 100 3.21 -29.09 2.98
C ILE A 100 2.27 -28.56 4.07
N PRO A 101 1.68 -29.43 4.91
CA PRO A 101 0.62 -29.06 5.85
C PRO A 101 1.10 -28.29 7.09
N ALA A 102 2.40 -28.28 7.38
CA ALA A 102 2.96 -27.62 8.57
C ALA A 102 4.28 -26.89 8.23
N PRO A 103 4.25 -25.84 7.39
CA PRO A 103 5.48 -25.19 6.93
C PRO A 103 6.28 -24.57 8.08
N ARG A 104 5.62 -24.06 9.13
CA ARG A 104 6.29 -23.52 10.33
C ARG A 104 7.20 -24.54 11.02
N ASP A 105 6.78 -25.81 11.09
CA ASP A 105 7.61 -26.86 11.68
C ASP A 105 8.78 -27.24 10.78
N GLU A 106 8.55 -27.28 9.47
CA GLU A 106 9.61 -27.52 8.48
C GLU A 106 10.68 -26.42 8.49
N PHE A 107 10.28 -25.15 8.58
CA PHE A 107 11.21 -24.03 8.75
C PHE A 107 12.10 -24.21 9.98
N ARG A 108 11.51 -24.60 11.12
CA ARG A 108 12.25 -24.84 12.38
C ARG A 108 13.23 -26.01 12.25
N LYS A 109 12.80 -27.13 11.67
CA LYS A 109 13.67 -28.31 11.44
C LYS A 109 14.88 -27.97 10.56
N ARG A 110 14.72 -27.04 9.63
CA ARG A 110 15.75 -26.60 8.68
C ARG A 110 16.61 -25.44 9.18
N GLY A 111 16.34 -24.91 10.37
CA GLY A 111 17.04 -23.74 10.91
C GLY A 111 16.78 -22.46 10.10
N MET A 112 15.63 -22.35 9.45
CA MET A 112 15.25 -21.17 8.66
C MET A 112 14.50 -20.16 9.54
N GLN A 113 14.86 -18.89 9.39
CA GLN A 113 14.01 -17.78 9.83
C GLN A 113 12.99 -17.50 8.73
N GLN A 114 11.76 -17.23 9.13
CA GLN A 114 10.65 -16.91 8.23
C GLN A 114 9.84 -15.77 8.84
N ASN A 115 9.27 -14.93 8.00
CA ASN A 115 8.22 -14.00 8.39
C ASN A 115 7.47 -13.47 7.16
N ALA A 116 6.44 -12.65 7.39
CA ALA A 116 5.77 -11.90 6.35
C ALA A 116 5.38 -10.50 6.84
N THR A 117 5.01 -9.65 5.89
CA THR A 117 4.46 -8.32 6.14
C THR A 117 3.44 -7.97 5.07
N THR A 118 2.25 -7.55 5.49
CA THR A 118 1.26 -6.89 4.63
C THR A 118 1.38 -5.38 4.77
N GLN A 119 1.45 -4.70 3.63
CA GLN A 119 1.39 -3.24 3.51
C GLN A 119 0.16 -2.84 2.70
N TYR A 120 0.06 -1.56 2.36
CA TYR A 120 -1.05 -1.09 1.52
C TYR A 120 -1.02 -1.65 0.11
N ASP A 121 0.15 -1.82 -0.48
CA ASP A 121 0.32 -2.15 -1.90
C ASP A 121 0.97 -3.52 -2.15
N ILE A 122 1.62 -4.09 -1.13
CA ILE A 122 2.45 -5.30 -1.24
C ILE A 122 2.27 -6.15 0.01
N THR A 123 2.15 -7.46 -0.19
CA THR A 123 2.34 -8.48 0.85
C THR A 123 3.60 -9.26 0.53
N SER A 124 4.56 -9.20 1.45
CA SER A 124 5.88 -9.81 1.31
C SER A 124 5.99 -11.01 2.24
N TYR A 125 6.50 -12.11 1.73
CA TYR A 125 6.93 -13.24 2.55
C TYR A 125 8.42 -13.46 2.34
N PHE A 126 9.14 -13.80 3.40
CA PHE A 126 10.58 -13.92 3.32
C PHE A 126 11.16 -14.94 4.28
N GLU A 127 12.21 -15.59 3.79
CA GLU A 127 12.91 -16.67 4.45
C GLU A 127 14.41 -16.36 4.43
N ARG A 128 15.08 -16.56 5.57
CA ARG A 128 16.53 -16.38 5.71
C ARG A 128 17.14 -17.63 6.34
N PHE A 129 18.17 -18.17 5.70
CA PHE A 129 18.77 -19.44 6.10
C PHE A 129 20.24 -19.54 5.71
N ALA A 130 20.96 -20.49 6.32
CA ALA A 130 22.33 -20.79 5.94
C ALA A 130 22.38 -21.30 4.50
N ALA A 131 23.34 -20.82 3.71
CA ALA A 131 23.48 -21.16 2.29
C ALA A 131 23.56 -22.68 2.11
N SER A 132 22.58 -23.23 1.38
CA SER A 132 22.42 -24.66 1.18
C SER A 132 21.45 -24.92 0.04
N ASP A 133 21.91 -25.68 -0.95
CA ASP A 133 21.12 -26.11 -2.11
C ASP A 133 19.80 -26.77 -1.68
N THR A 134 19.86 -27.70 -0.72
CA THR A 134 18.67 -28.40 -0.21
C THR A 134 17.65 -27.47 0.45
N ASN A 135 18.12 -26.40 1.09
CA ASN A 135 17.26 -25.43 1.75
C ASN A 135 16.68 -24.43 0.75
N LEU A 136 17.49 -23.96 -0.20
CA LEU A 136 17.02 -23.08 -1.28
C LEU A 136 15.99 -23.78 -2.16
N GLU A 137 16.25 -25.01 -2.61
CA GLU A 137 15.30 -25.79 -3.39
C GLU A 137 13.99 -26.00 -2.63
N TRP A 138 14.07 -26.39 -1.36
CA TRP A 138 12.88 -26.61 -0.54
C TRP A 138 12.05 -25.32 -0.38
N ALA A 139 12.70 -24.19 -0.12
CA ALA A 139 12.03 -22.90 0.02
C ALA A 139 11.32 -22.51 -1.29
N LEU A 140 12.00 -22.59 -2.43
CA LEU A 140 11.42 -22.29 -3.75
C LEU A 140 10.21 -23.18 -4.07
N ARG A 141 10.31 -24.48 -3.78
CA ARG A 141 9.20 -25.43 -3.97
C ARG A 141 8.01 -25.09 -3.08
N MET A 142 8.27 -24.75 -1.81
CA MET A 142 7.22 -24.42 -0.84
C MET A 142 6.52 -23.11 -1.22
N GLU A 143 7.27 -22.08 -1.62
CA GLU A 143 6.73 -20.82 -2.11
C GLU A 143 5.81 -21.00 -3.33
N ALA A 144 6.28 -21.76 -4.32
CA ALA A 144 5.51 -22.04 -5.52
C ALA A 144 4.22 -22.82 -5.21
N ASP A 145 4.29 -23.77 -4.28
CA ASP A 145 3.12 -24.54 -3.85
C ASP A 145 2.11 -23.67 -3.10
N ARG A 146 2.56 -22.87 -2.11
CA ARG A 146 1.65 -21.97 -1.37
C ARG A 146 1.10 -20.84 -2.24
N MET A 147 1.72 -20.50 -3.37
CA MET A 147 1.18 -19.51 -4.31
C MET A 147 -0.17 -19.93 -4.88
N VAL A 148 -0.43 -21.24 -5.06
CA VAL A 148 -1.66 -21.73 -5.69
C VAL A 148 -2.48 -22.73 -4.84
N ASN A 149 -1.89 -23.33 -3.81
CA ASN A 149 -2.49 -24.40 -3.02
C ASN A 149 -2.66 -24.09 -1.52
N ALA A 150 -2.68 -22.82 -1.11
CA ALA A 150 -2.82 -22.44 0.29
C ALA A 150 -4.17 -22.86 0.90
N THR A 151 -4.13 -23.27 2.17
CA THR A 151 -5.31 -23.71 2.91
C THR A 151 -6.12 -22.53 3.42
N VAL A 152 -7.08 -22.07 2.61
CA VAL A 152 -8.00 -20.98 2.96
C VAL A 152 -9.40 -21.54 3.17
N THR A 153 -9.65 -22.09 4.36
CA THR A 153 -10.95 -22.68 4.76
C THR A 153 -11.56 -21.94 5.95
N ALA A 154 -12.83 -22.18 6.24
CA ALA A 154 -13.51 -21.61 7.40
C ALA A 154 -12.88 -22.09 8.72
N GLU A 155 -12.46 -23.36 8.79
CA GLU A 155 -11.79 -23.94 9.95
C GLU A 155 -10.40 -23.31 10.14
N ALA A 156 -9.65 -23.12 9.06
CA ALA A 156 -8.36 -22.44 9.10
C ALA A 156 -8.49 -21.00 9.61
N LEU A 157 -9.47 -20.25 9.10
CA LEU A 157 -9.79 -18.90 9.53
C LEU A 157 -10.18 -18.85 11.01
N ALA A 158 -11.03 -19.76 11.47
CA ALA A 158 -11.47 -19.81 12.86
C ALA A 158 -10.30 -20.02 13.85
N ARG A 159 -9.29 -20.83 13.46
CA ARG A 159 -8.09 -21.05 14.29
C ARG A 159 -7.21 -19.82 14.44
N GLU A 160 -7.03 -19.05 13.36
CA GLU A 160 -6.16 -17.86 13.38
C GLU A 160 -6.87 -16.60 13.91
N MET A 161 -8.21 -16.60 13.98
CA MET A 161 -8.99 -15.44 14.40
C MET A 161 -8.59 -14.92 15.80
N THR A 162 -8.28 -15.81 16.74
CA THR A 162 -7.83 -15.41 18.08
C THR A 162 -6.49 -14.66 18.04
N VAL A 163 -5.55 -15.09 17.18
CA VAL A 163 -4.25 -14.44 17.03
C VAL A 163 -4.43 -13.04 16.45
N VAL A 164 -5.19 -12.92 15.36
CA VAL A 164 -5.41 -11.64 14.69
C VAL A 164 -6.18 -10.66 15.57
N ARG A 165 -7.16 -11.13 16.33
CA ARG A 165 -7.88 -10.29 17.31
C ARG A 165 -6.96 -9.75 18.40
N ASN A 166 -6.06 -10.58 18.92
CA ASN A 166 -5.08 -10.13 19.91
C ASN A 166 -4.14 -9.05 19.34
N GLU A 167 -3.74 -9.18 18.07
CA GLU A 167 -2.93 -8.16 17.38
C GLU A 167 -3.69 -6.84 17.19
N LEU A 168 -4.96 -6.93 16.78
CA LEU A 168 -5.86 -5.78 16.63
C LEU A 168 -6.04 -5.07 17.97
N GLU A 169 -6.33 -5.80 19.05
CA GLU A 169 -6.50 -5.27 20.40
C GLU A 169 -5.23 -4.62 20.93
N ARG A 170 -4.06 -5.24 20.70
CA ARG A 170 -2.76 -4.64 21.03
C ARG A 170 -2.56 -3.32 20.28
N GLY A 171 -2.98 -3.23 19.02
CA GLY A 171 -2.96 -2.02 18.23
C GLY A 171 -3.89 -0.93 18.78
N GLU A 172 -5.11 -1.28 19.14
CA GLU A 172 -6.12 -0.38 19.71
C GLU A 172 -5.74 0.15 21.10
N ASN A 173 -4.96 -0.62 21.86
CA ASN A 173 -4.42 -0.20 23.16
C ASN A 173 -3.30 0.84 23.05
N SER A 174 -2.77 1.11 21.85
CA SER A 174 -1.78 2.17 21.61
C SER A 174 -2.46 3.48 21.22
N PRO A 175 -2.39 4.54 22.05
CA PRO A 175 -2.94 5.85 21.69
C PRO A 175 -2.31 6.45 20.42
N ALA A 176 -1.03 6.15 20.17
CA ALA A 176 -0.33 6.62 18.97
C ALA A 176 -0.84 5.92 17.71
N ASN A 177 -1.04 4.60 17.76
CA ASN A 177 -1.56 3.84 16.62
C ASN A 177 -2.99 4.25 16.30
N LEU A 178 -3.84 4.39 17.32
CA LEU A 178 -5.20 4.88 17.11
C LEU A 178 -5.21 6.30 16.54
N LEU A 179 -4.37 7.21 17.05
CA LEU A 179 -4.28 8.57 16.52
C LEU A 179 -3.88 8.56 15.04
N HIS A 180 -2.86 7.76 14.69
CA HIS A 180 -2.39 7.55 13.32
C HIS A 180 -3.53 7.06 12.41
N GLN A 181 -4.26 6.03 12.81
CA GLN A 181 -5.38 5.47 12.03
C GLN A 181 -6.49 6.50 11.82
N ARG A 182 -6.88 7.25 12.87
CA ARG A 182 -7.91 8.30 12.75
C ARG A 182 -7.43 9.45 11.85
N MET A 183 -6.15 9.79 11.90
CA MET A 183 -5.53 10.78 11.03
C MET A 183 -5.53 10.34 9.56
N GLN A 184 -5.10 9.10 9.27
CA GLN A 184 -5.16 8.54 7.91
C GLN A 184 -6.58 8.49 7.36
N ALA A 185 -7.53 8.00 8.17
CA ALA A 185 -8.94 7.95 7.80
C ALA A 185 -9.56 9.33 7.52
N SER A 186 -8.98 10.40 8.11
CA SER A 186 -9.38 11.78 7.88
C SER A 186 -8.63 12.44 6.72
N ALA A 187 -7.39 12.02 6.44
CA ALA A 187 -6.59 12.54 5.33
C ALA A 187 -7.17 12.08 3.99
N TYR A 188 -7.51 10.80 3.87
CA TYR A 188 -8.04 10.20 2.65
C TYR A 188 -9.55 10.00 2.71
N ARG A 189 -10.26 10.53 1.71
CA ARG A 189 -11.72 10.34 1.55
C ARG A 189 -12.03 9.10 0.72
N PHE A 190 -11.36 8.94 -0.42
CA PHE A 190 -11.69 7.93 -1.43
C PHE A 190 -10.58 6.88 -1.58
N ASN A 191 -9.34 7.26 -1.34
CA ASN A 191 -8.21 6.34 -1.39
C ASN A 191 -8.29 5.33 -0.23
N LYS A 192 -8.00 4.06 -0.55
CA LYS A 192 -8.05 2.94 0.41
C LYS A 192 -6.95 2.97 1.46
N TYR A 193 -5.92 3.80 1.29
CA TYR A 193 -4.94 4.11 2.35
C TYR A 193 -5.56 4.69 3.63
N ARG A 194 -6.84 5.10 3.57
CA ARG A 194 -7.64 5.50 4.72
C ARG A 194 -7.92 4.38 5.72
N GLU A 195 -7.96 3.13 5.25
CA GLU A 195 -8.30 1.97 6.07
C GLU A 195 -7.05 1.42 6.77
N PRO A 196 -7.16 0.98 8.03
CA PRO A 196 -6.04 0.31 8.69
C PRO A 196 -5.71 -1.01 7.99
N ILE A 197 -4.42 -1.32 7.84
CA ILE A 197 -3.96 -2.57 7.19
C ILE A 197 -4.52 -3.82 7.87
N ILE A 198 -4.59 -3.82 9.21
CA ILE A 198 -5.17 -4.93 9.99
C ILE A 198 -6.69 -5.06 9.83
N GLY A 199 -7.35 -4.05 9.27
CA GLY A 199 -8.80 -3.99 9.11
C GLY A 199 -9.54 -3.35 10.28
N ASN A 200 -10.79 -3.00 10.02
CA ASN A 200 -11.75 -2.61 11.04
C ASN A 200 -12.24 -3.86 11.78
N ARG A 201 -12.45 -3.77 13.10
CA ARG A 201 -12.84 -4.93 13.92
C ARG A 201 -14.04 -5.70 13.35
N SER A 202 -15.10 -4.99 12.96
CA SER A 202 -16.31 -5.61 12.42
C SER A 202 -16.04 -6.44 11.17
N ASP A 203 -15.19 -5.92 10.27
CA ASP A 203 -14.87 -6.57 9.01
C ASP A 203 -14.01 -7.82 9.28
N VAL A 204 -13.00 -7.70 10.14
CA VAL A 204 -12.12 -8.82 10.55
C VAL A 204 -12.92 -9.94 11.21
N GLU A 205 -13.85 -9.60 12.11
CA GLU A 205 -14.64 -10.60 12.84
C GLU A 205 -15.74 -11.26 11.98
N GLN A 206 -16.12 -10.67 10.85
CA GLN A 206 -17.22 -11.13 9.99
C GLN A 206 -16.78 -11.61 8.60
N VAL A 207 -15.48 -11.53 8.30
CA VAL A 207 -14.93 -11.91 7.00
C VAL A 207 -15.20 -13.39 6.67
N ASP A 208 -15.62 -13.65 5.44
CA ASP A 208 -15.88 -15.00 4.94
C ASP A 208 -14.65 -15.59 4.24
N SER A 209 -14.31 -16.84 4.58
CA SER A 209 -13.32 -17.66 3.88
C SER A 209 -13.53 -17.76 2.37
N VAL A 210 -14.77 -17.64 1.86
CA VAL A 210 -15.04 -17.55 0.42
C VAL A 210 -14.40 -16.30 -0.17
N ARG A 211 -14.56 -15.14 0.47
CA ARG A 211 -13.98 -13.86 0.03
C ARG A 211 -12.47 -13.86 0.11
N LEU A 212 -11.90 -14.43 1.17
CA LEU A 212 -10.45 -14.60 1.29
C LEU A 212 -9.89 -15.48 0.15
N ARG A 213 -10.60 -16.55 -0.24
CA ARG A 213 -10.21 -17.38 -1.40
C ARG A 213 -10.31 -16.63 -2.72
N GLU A 214 -11.31 -15.77 -2.88
CA GLU A 214 -11.43 -14.92 -4.08
C GLU A 214 -10.26 -13.94 -4.17
N LEU A 215 -9.92 -13.25 -3.08
CA LEU A 215 -8.76 -12.38 -2.99
C LEU A 215 -7.47 -13.13 -3.32
N TYR A 216 -7.28 -14.29 -2.71
CA TYR A 216 -6.15 -15.19 -2.98
C TYR A 216 -6.03 -15.53 -4.46
N ARG A 217 -7.09 -16.07 -5.07
CA ARG A 217 -7.10 -16.45 -6.50
C ARG A 217 -6.91 -15.28 -7.46
N GLN A 218 -7.40 -14.10 -7.09
CA GLN A 218 -7.30 -12.91 -7.94
C GLN A 218 -5.87 -12.36 -7.98
N PHE A 219 -5.17 -12.35 -6.83
CA PHE A 219 -3.93 -11.60 -6.66
C PHE A 219 -2.68 -12.45 -6.43
N TYR A 220 -2.79 -13.67 -5.91
CA TYR A 220 -1.66 -14.57 -5.68
C TYR A 220 -1.43 -15.40 -6.95
N ARG A 221 -0.72 -14.78 -7.90
CA ARG A 221 -0.48 -15.31 -9.25
C ARG A 221 0.91 -14.89 -9.75
N PRO A 222 1.56 -15.67 -10.61
CA PRO A 222 2.93 -15.41 -11.05
C PRO A 222 3.10 -14.05 -11.73
N ASP A 223 2.17 -13.63 -12.60
CA ASP A 223 2.20 -12.33 -13.27
C ASP A 223 1.80 -11.13 -12.38
N ASN A 224 1.59 -11.37 -11.08
CA ASN A 224 1.39 -10.34 -10.06
C ASN A 224 2.39 -10.46 -8.89
N ALA A 225 3.53 -11.08 -9.12
CA ALA A 225 4.54 -11.30 -8.09
C ALA A 225 5.97 -11.02 -8.57
N ALA A 226 6.85 -10.77 -7.61
CA ALA A 226 8.29 -10.67 -7.79
C ALA A 226 9.02 -11.50 -6.74
N LEU A 227 9.87 -12.41 -7.20
CA LEU A 227 10.75 -13.23 -6.39
C LEU A 227 12.16 -12.62 -6.40
N ALA A 228 12.74 -12.40 -5.23
CA ALA A 228 14.13 -12.01 -5.07
C ALA A 228 14.89 -13.08 -4.28
N ILE A 229 16.07 -13.46 -4.77
CA ILE A 229 17.00 -14.38 -4.08
C ILE A 229 18.32 -13.62 -3.92
N ALA A 230 18.74 -13.44 -2.67
CA ALA A 230 19.92 -12.67 -2.31
C ALA A 230 20.87 -13.45 -1.39
N GLY A 231 22.18 -13.25 -1.54
CA GLY A 231 23.21 -13.87 -0.72
C GLY A 231 24.00 -14.95 -1.47
N SER A 232 24.52 -15.94 -0.73
CA SER A 232 25.34 -17.01 -1.30
C SER A 232 24.47 -18.16 -1.81
N PHE A 233 24.53 -18.45 -3.10
CA PHE A 233 23.82 -19.55 -3.75
C PHE A 233 24.39 -19.82 -5.16
N ASP A 234 24.11 -21.01 -5.69
CA ASP A 234 24.41 -21.38 -7.07
C ASP A 234 23.32 -20.85 -8.02
N ARG A 235 23.70 -19.93 -8.92
CA ARG A 235 22.79 -19.26 -9.85
C ARG A 235 22.07 -20.23 -10.78
N ASP A 236 22.79 -21.17 -11.37
CA ASP A 236 22.26 -22.06 -12.40
C ASP A 236 21.23 -23.02 -11.78
N LYS A 237 21.52 -23.53 -10.57
CA LYS A 237 20.56 -24.31 -9.80
C LYS A 237 19.34 -23.49 -9.41
N ALA A 238 19.52 -22.27 -8.93
CA ALA A 238 18.42 -21.39 -8.57
C ALA A 238 17.49 -21.12 -9.76
N LEU A 239 18.05 -20.81 -10.94
CA LEU A 239 17.28 -20.63 -12.17
C LEU A 239 16.52 -21.89 -12.57
N ALA A 240 17.17 -23.05 -12.53
CA ALA A 240 16.54 -24.33 -12.85
C ALA A 240 15.38 -24.67 -11.90
N TRP A 241 15.54 -24.45 -10.60
CA TRP A 241 14.47 -24.66 -9.62
C TRP A 241 13.34 -23.65 -9.76
N VAL A 242 13.64 -22.38 -10.02
CA VAL A 242 12.62 -21.36 -10.27
C VAL A 242 11.80 -21.72 -11.51
N GLU A 243 12.45 -22.13 -12.60
CA GLU A 243 11.77 -22.63 -13.80
C GLU A 243 10.91 -23.85 -13.49
N ARG A 244 11.45 -24.83 -12.77
CA ARG A 244 10.75 -26.07 -12.42
C ARG A 244 9.51 -25.83 -11.58
N TYR A 245 9.60 -25.01 -10.54
CA TYR A 245 8.52 -24.85 -9.55
C TYR A 245 7.59 -23.70 -9.90
N PHE A 246 8.12 -22.50 -10.19
CA PHE A 246 7.30 -21.36 -10.55
C PHE A 246 6.93 -21.34 -12.03
N GLY A 247 7.81 -21.76 -12.93
CA GLY A 247 7.54 -21.79 -14.38
C GLY A 247 6.43 -22.76 -14.76
N ALA A 248 6.21 -23.80 -13.96
CA ALA A 248 5.08 -24.73 -14.11
C ALA A 248 3.71 -24.13 -13.72
N LEU A 249 3.69 -23.02 -12.98
CA LEU A 249 2.44 -22.38 -12.57
C LEU A 249 1.78 -21.67 -13.75
N ALA A 250 0.50 -21.94 -13.95
CA ALA A 250 -0.28 -21.32 -15.00
C ALA A 250 -0.47 -19.82 -14.74
N LYS A 251 -0.24 -19.00 -15.77
CA LYS A 251 -0.70 -17.62 -15.78
C LYS A 251 -2.23 -17.60 -15.92
N PRO A 252 -3.00 -17.00 -14.99
CA PRO A 252 -4.44 -16.97 -15.13
C PRO A 252 -4.88 -16.22 -16.41
N ALA A 253 -5.85 -16.78 -17.13
CA ALA A 253 -6.30 -16.25 -18.42
C ALA A 253 -7.04 -14.90 -18.30
N HIS A 254 -7.68 -14.65 -17.16
CA HIS A 254 -8.36 -13.38 -16.91
C HIS A 254 -7.34 -12.30 -16.52
N ALA A 255 -7.59 -11.08 -17.00
CA ALA A 255 -6.78 -9.92 -16.65
C ALA A 255 -6.88 -9.62 -15.15
N LEU A 256 -5.77 -9.14 -14.57
CA LEU A 256 -5.77 -8.65 -13.20
C LEU A 256 -6.61 -7.37 -13.11
N VAL A 257 -7.65 -7.40 -12.28
CA VAL A 257 -8.52 -6.24 -12.06
C VAL A 257 -7.99 -5.46 -10.86
N ARG A 258 -7.55 -4.22 -11.10
CA ARG A 258 -7.26 -3.25 -10.03
C ARG A 258 -8.30 -2.14 -10.04
N ARG A 259 -8.95 -1.94 -8.89
CA ARG A 259 -9.90 -0.83 -8.71
C ARG A 259 -9.10 0.40 -8.30
N ARG A 260 -9.09 1.42 -9.16
CA ARG A 260 -8.39 2.67 -8.87
C ARG A 260 -9.39 3.71 -8.35
N SER A 261 -9.19 4.15 -7.11
CA SER A 261 -9.80 5.36 -6.59
C SER A 261 -8.87 6.54 -6.84
N ILE A 262 -9.43 7.70 -7.22
CA ILE A 262 -8.69 8.95 -7.30
C ILE A 262 -9.05 9.75 -6.05
N GLU A 263 -8.03 10.13 -5.26
CA GLU A 263 -8.25 11.02 -4.13
C GLU A 263 -8.51 12.44 -4.64
N PRO A 264 -9.61 13.10 -4.25
CA PRO A 264 -9.84 14.49 -4.61
C PRO A 264 -8.79 15.40 -3.95
N ALA A 265 -8.58 16.58 -4.54
CA ALA A 265 -7.88 17.64 -3.85
C ALA A 265 -8.58 17.92 -2.50
N GLN A 266 -7.79 18.14 -1.46
CA GLN A 266 -8.36 18.45 -0.15
C GLN A 266 -8.72 19.95 -0.12
N ASP A 267 -9.96 20.26 0.28
CA ASP A 267 -10.51 21.63 0.18
C ASP A 267 -10.27 22.50 1.43
N GLY A 268 -9.57 21.98 2.43
CA GLY A 268 -9.31 22.69 3.68
C GLY A 268 -8.75 21.82 4.78
N GLU A 269 -8.39 22.45 5.90
CA GLU A 269 -7.85 21.77 7.07
C GLU A 269 -8.84 20.77 7.69
N ARG A 270 -8.35 19.65 8.23
CA ARG A 270 -9.12 18.65 8.98
C ARG A 270 -8.45 18.36 10.32
N SER A 271 -9.19 18.38 11.41
CA SER A 271 -8.61 18.10 12.73
C SER A 271 -9.20 16.84 13.37
N VAL A 272 -8.37 16.05 14.04
CA VAL A 272 -8.82 14.90 14.85
C VAL A 272 -8.44 15.15 16.32
N THR A 273 -9.33 14.87 17.26
CA THR A 273 -8.97 14.86 18.69
C THR A 273 -9.29 13.50 19.27
N LEU A 274 -8.28 12.83 19.83
CA LEU A 274 -8.41 11.49 20.40
C LEU A 274 -8.23 11.55 21.92
N ARG A 275 -9.23 11.06 22.66
CA ARG A 275 -9.13 10.92 24.12
C ARG A 275 -8.85 9.47 24.49
N ARG A 276 -7.70 9.21 25.12
CA ARG A 276 -7.27 7.89 25.58
C ARG A 276 -6.45 8.02 26.88
N PRO A 277 -6.42 6.97 27.72
CA PRO A 277 -5.47 6.89 28.83
C PRO A 277 -4.03 7.04 28.33
N GLY A 278 -3.22 7.82 29.05
CA GLY A 278 -1.83 8.10 28.71
C GLY A 278 -1.32 9.35 29.41
N GLU A 279 -0.03 9.38 29.71
CA GLU A 279 0.59 10.48 30.46
C GLU A 279 1.00 11.65 29.56
N LEU A 280 1.36 11.37 28.31
CA LEU A 280 1.92 12.34 27.37
C LEU A 280 1.01 12.52 26.16
N PRO A 281 0.52 13.76 25.92
CA PRO A 281 -0.06 14.14 24.64
C PRO A 281 0.84 13.87 23.44
N LEU A 282 0.19 13.50 22.36
CA LEU A 282 0.75 13.31 21.03
C LEU A 282 0.15 14.36 20.10
N LEU A 283 1.01 14.96 19.27
CA LEU A 283 0.59 15.82 18.17
C LEU A 283 1.07 15.21 16.86
N PHE A 284 0.14 14.97 15.92
CA PHE A 284 0.42 14.47 14.58
C PHE A 284 0.02 15.53 13.55
N ASN A 285 0.85 15.73 12.52
CA ASN A 285 0.55 16.60 11.38
C ASN A 285 0.82 15.89 10.05
N TYR A 286 -0.17 15.91 9.16
CA TYR A 286 -0.14 15.24 7.87
C TYR A 286 -0.31 16.27 6.75
N TYR A 287 0.52 16.15 5.72
CA TYR A 287 0.41 16.92 4.48
C TYR A 287 0.37 15.97 3.31
N HIS A 288 -0.62 16.09 2.43
CA HIS A 288 -0.58 15.39 1.15
C HIS A 288 0.63 15.88 0.34
N ILE A 289 1.35 14.91 -0.22
CA ILE A 289 2.49 15.12 -1.12
C ILE A 289 2.32 14.25 -2.37
N PRO A 290 3.03 14.55 -3.46
CA PRO A 290 3.05 13.67 -4.63
C PRO A 290 3.48 12.24 -4.28
N ALA A 291 2.99 11.27 -5.06
CA ALA A 291 3.36 9.86 -4.92
C ALA A 291 4.88 9.64 -5.04
N CYS A 292 5.39 8.53 -4.51
CA CYS A 292 6.82 8.25 -4.42
C CYS A 292 7.56 8.18 -5.76
N MET A 293 6.85 7.85 -6.84
CA MET A 293 7.39 7.81 -8.20
C MET A 293 7.29 9.16 -8.94
N HIS A 294 6.76 10.21 -8.31
CA HIS A 294 6.66 11.54 -8.91
C HIS A 294 8.02 12.25 -8.88
N ALA A 295 8.32 13.04 -9.92
CA ALA A 295 9.60 13.76 -10.03
C ALA A 295 9.87 14.74 -8.86
N ASP A 296 8.81 15.23 -8.22
CA ASP A 296 8.91 16.12 -7.04
C ASP A 296 9.08 15.37 -5.71
N TYR A 297 9.04 14.04 -5.68
CA TYR A 297 9.19 13.29 -4.44
C TYR A 297 10.60 13.36 -3.83
N PRO A 298 11.71 13.18 -4.60
CA PRO A 298 13.06 13.28 -4.06
C PRO A 298 13.38 14.58 -3.29
N PRO A 299 13.09 15.80 -3.81
CA PRO A 299 13.33 17.01 -3.03
C PRO A 299 12.47 17.10 -1.75
N LEU A 300 11.25 16.55 -1.75
CA LEU A 300 10.40 16.47 -0.55
C LEU A 300 10.92 15.47 0.48
N ALA A 301 11.51 14.37 0.04
CA ALA A 301 12.18 13.41 0.92
C ALA A 301 13.39 14.04 1.60
N VAL A 302 14.23 14.76 0.85
CA VAL A 302 15.36 15.53 1.42
C VAL A 302 14.88 16.60 2.40
N LEU A 303 13.83 17.35 2.06
CA LEU A 303 13.23 18.33 2.98
C LEU A 303 12.77 17.66 4.28
N SER A 304 12.08 16.52 4.17
CA SER A 304 11.58 15.78 5.34
C SER A 304 12.73 15.30 6.22
N PHE A 305 13.81 14.82 5.61
CA PHE A 305 15.05 14.47 6.31
C PHE A 305 15.62 15.69 7.05
N LEU A 306 15.87 16.82 6.38
CA LEU A 306 16.44 18.02 7.02
C LEU A 306 15.57 18.57 8.17
N VAL A 307 14.25 18.43 8.08
CA VAL A 307 13.32 18.86 9.13
C VAL A 307 13.31 17.90 10.31
N GLY A 308 13.30 16.58 10.05
CA GLY A 308 13.12 15.53 11.06
C GLY A 308 14.40 14.86 11.58
N ASN A 309 15.57 15.12 11.00
CA ASN A 309 16.81 14.37 11.27
C ASN A 309 17.41 14.67 12.65
N GLY A 310 17.05 13.87 13.65
CA GLY A 310 17.80 13.70 14.89
C GLY A 310 18.17 15.00 15.62
N ALA A 311 19.38 15.03 16.20
CA ALA A 311 19.86 16.11 17.05
C ALA A 311 20.13 17.45 16.32
N ASP A 312 20.29 17.44 15.00
CA ASP A 312 20.57 18.67 14.22
C ASP A 312 19.37 19.16 13.42
N GLY A 313 18.29 18.37 13.38
CA GLY A 313 17.08 18.64 12.62
C GLY A 313 16.34 19.87 13.12
N ARG A 314 15.55 20.48 12.23
CA ARG A 314 14.80 21.70 12.58
C ARG A 314 13.77 21.47 13.68
N LEU A 315 13.16 20.29 13.73
CA LEU A 315 12.23 19.95 14.82
C LEU A 315 12.95 19.82 16.18
N GLN A 316 14.22 19.40 16.21
CA GLN A 316 15.00 19.39 17.44
C GLN A 316 15.18 20.82 17.98
N LYS A 317 15.70 21.74 17.15
CA LYS A 317 15.94 23.14 17.51
C LYS A 317 14.68 23.89 17.91
N SER A 318 13.56 23.62 17.22
CA SER A 318 12.30 24.33 17.45
C SER A 318 11.40 23.74 18.54
N LEU A 319 11.49 22.44 18.81
CA LEU A 319 10.60 21.76 19.76
C LEU A 319 11.33 21.16 20.97
N ILE A 320 12.51 20.59 20.79
CA ILE A 320 13.18 19.82 21.85
C ILE A 320 14.10 20.70 22.68
N GLU A 321 14.98 21.49 22.05
CA GLU A 321 15.87 22.43 22.77
C GLU A 321 15.09 23.43 23.65
N PRO A 322 13.96 24.01 23.19
CA PRO A 322 13.13 24.90 24.02
C PRO A 322 12.24 24.15 25.02
N ARG A 323 12.38 22.82 25.13
CA ARG A 323 11.61 21.92 26.00
C ARG A 323 10.10 22.05 25.79
N LEU A 324 9.67 22.08 24.53
CA LEU A 324 8.27 22.04 24.12
C LEU A 324 7.79 20.61 23.82
N ALA A 325 8.70 19.75 23.36
CA ALA A 325 8.48 18.33 23.12
C ALA A 325 9.63 17.48 23.68
N LEU A 326 9.34 16.22 23.98
CA LEU A 326 10.32 15.21 24.39
C LEU A 326 10.96 14.48 23.20
N GLY A 327 10.33 14.57 22.04
CA GLY A 327 10.76 13.92 20.81
C GLY A 327 9.89 14.40 19.65
N ALA A 328 10.49 14.47 18.47
CA ALA A 328 9.83 14.87 17.24
C ALA A 328 10.43 14.10 16.05
N THR A 329 9.59 13.71 15.11
CA THR A 329 9.98 12.97 13.90
C THR A 329 9.22 13.51 12.71
N ARG A 330 9.81 13.37 11.51
CA ARG A 330 9.15 13.68 10.25
C ARG A 330 9.67 12.78 9.15
N HIS A 331 8.77 12.11 8.44
CA HIS A 331 9.11 11.20 7.36
C HIS A 331 7.99 11.23 6.28
N PRO A 332 8.33 11.14 4.99
CA PRO A 332 7.36 10.74 3.97
C PRO A 332 7.04 9.24 4.11
N THR A 333 5.87 8.81 3.65
CA THR A 333 5.47 7.39 3.74
C THR A 333 5.91 6.58 2.52
N ALA A 334 6.23 7.24 1.40
CA ALA A 334 6.69 6.63 0.15
C ALA A 334 5.61 5.80 -0.58
N LEU A 335 4.36 6.28 -0.57
CA LEU A 335 3.24 5.58 -1.20
C LEU A 335 3.15 5.83 -2.72
N PRO A 336 2.78 4.82 -3.54
CA PRO A 336 2.67 4.93 -5.00
C PRO A 336 1.35 5.57 -5.49
N SER A 337 0.35 5.71 -4.63
CA SER A 337 -0.83 6.59 -4.80
C SER A 337 -0.63 7.87 -3.95
N PRO A 338 -1.43 8.96 -4.08
CA PRO A 338 -1.10 10.24 -3.43
C PRO A 338 -0.67 10.03 -1.98
N ASP A 339 0.53 10.49 -1.66
CA ASP A 339 1.26 10.14 -0.45
C ASP A 339 1.04 11.22 0.63
N TYR A 340 1.55 11.02 1.84
CA TYR A 340 1.62 12.05 2.87
C TYR A 340 3.00 12.14 3.52
N SER A 341 3.39 13.37 3.87
CA SER A 341 4.47 13.65 4.80
C SER A 341 3.88 13.73 6.20
N ALA A 342 4.24 12.78 7.06
CA ALA A 342 3.82 12.75 8.45
C ALA A 342 4.89 13.33 9.36
N SER A 343 4.43 14.02 10.40
CA SER A 343 5.26 14.43 11.53
C SER A 343 4.54 14.17 12.83
N ALA A 344 5.29 13.78 13.85
CA ALA A 344 4.76 13.43 15.15
C ALA A 344 5.67 13.99 16.24
N CYS A 345 5.08 14.55 17.30
CA CYS A 345 5.81 14.95 18.49
C CYS A 345 5.09 14.59 19.79
N ARG A 346 5.89 14.25 20.81
CA ARG A 346 5.44 13.98 22.19
C ARG A 346 5.57 15.25 23.01
N CYS A 347 4.46 15.83 23.44
CA CYS A 347 4.44 17.15 24.09
C CYS A 347 3.88 17.06 25.51
N PRO A 348 4.44 17.77 26.51
CA PRO A 348 3.78 17.93 27.80
C PRO A 348 2.43 18.66 27.66
N GLY A 349 1.39 18.20 28.37
CA GLY A 349 -0.01 18.69 28.30
C GLY A 349 -0.20 20.20 28.22
N ARG A 350 0.51 20.96 29.06
CA ARG A 350 0.38 22.43 29.13
C ARG A 350 1.00 23.17 27.94
N ARG A 351 1.76 22.48 27.08
CA ARG A 351 2.56 23.08 26.00
C ARG A 351 2.11 22.66 24.61
N ILE A 352 1.10 21.81 24.46
CA ILE A 352 0.71 21.27 23.15
C ILE A 352 0.34 22.34 22.12
N TRP A 353 -0.36 23.41 22.54
CA TRP A 353 -0.70 24.53 21.65
C TRP A 353 0.51 25.40 21.29
N ARG A 354 1.50 25.49 22.19
CA ARG A 354 2.78 26.16 21.89
C ARG A 354 3.63 25.31 20.95
N ALA A 355 3.65 24.00 21.15
CA ALA A 355 4.32 23.05 20.27
C ALA A 355 3.67 23.02 18.88
N ALA A 356 2.34 23.00 18.78
CA ALA A 356 1.63 23.09 17.50
C ALA A 356 1.95 24.39 16.74
N LYS A 357 1.94 25.53 17.44
CA LYS A 357 2.36 26.82 16.87
C LYS A 357 3.83 26.86 16.45
N ALA A 358 4.74 26.21 17.18
CA ALA A 358 6.17 26.16 16.86
C ALA A 358 6.51 25.13 15.75
N HIS A 359 5.70 24.08 15.64
CA HIS A 359 5.87 23.02 14.64
C HIS A 359 5.68 23.55 13.21
N TRP A 360 4.78 24.50 12.99
CA TRP A 360 4.51 25.08 11.67
C TRP A 360 5.71 25.90 11.13
N PRO A 361 6.25 26.91 11.84
CA PRO A 361 7.50 27.58 11.45
C PRO A 361 8.72 26.65 11.43
N GLY A 362 8.79 25.66 12.33
CA GLY A 362 9.87 24.67 12.33
C GLY A 362 9.91 23.82 11.04
N CYS A 363 8.76 23.62 10.41
CA CYS A 363 8.63 22.94 9.12
C CYS A 363 8.78 23.87 7.91
N TRP A 364 8.38 25.15 8.02
CA TRP A 364 8.14 26.01 6.84
C TRP A 364 8.64 27.46 6.96
N SER A 365 9.46 27.82 7.96
CA SER A 365 9.85 29.24 8.15
C SER A 365 10.66 29.81 6.96
N ARG A 366 10.43 31.09 6.67
CA ARG A 366 11.11 31.87 5.63
C ARG A 366 12.60 32.10 5.90
N SER A 367 13.00 32.15 7.16
CA SER A 367 14.40 32.40 7.56
C SER A 367 15.38 31.29 7.13
N TRP A 368 14.84 30.22 6.54
CA TRP A 368 15.57 29.03 6.20
C TRP A 368 15.79 28.82 4.69
N TRP A 369 15.27 29.72 3.86
CA TRP A 369 15.48 29.73 2.42
C TRP A 369 16.48 30.83 2.07
N PRO A 370 17.43 30.61 1.14
CA PRO A 370 18.33 31.67 0.69
C PRO A 370 17.53 32.89 0.20
N PRO A 371 18.01 34.12 0.41
CA PRO A 371 17.29 35.33 0.00
C PRO A 371 16.92 35.38 -1.50
N SER A 372 17.61 34.59 -2.33
CA SER A 372 17.53 34.60 -3.79
C SER A 372 16.61 33.54 -4.42
N THR A 373 16.01 32.62 -3.65
CA THR A 373 15.05 31.66 -4.23
C THR A 373 13.69 32.32 -4.43
N THR A 374 13.34 32.61 -5.68
CA THR A 374 11.98 32.96 -6.09
C THR A 374 10.99 31.95 -5.51
N LYS A 375 9.96 32.48 -4.84
CA LYS A 375 8.88 31.75 -4.18
C LYS A 375 8.39 30.60 -5.07
N PRO A 376 8.44 29.32 -4.65
CA PRO A 376 7.54 28.33 -5.21
C PRO A 376 6.13 28.82 -4.90
N SER A 377 5.30 29.04 -5.91
CA SER A 377 3.92 29.49 -5.74
C SER A 377 3.06 28.36 -5.16
N PHE A 378 3.28 28.02 -3.89
CA PHE A 378 2.26 27.35 -3.11
C PHE A 378 1.16 28.39 -2.86
N GLY A 379 -0.05 28.10 -3.36
CA GLY A 379 -1.25 28.90 -3.12
C GLY A 379 -1.57 29.05 -1.62
N PRO A 380 -2.65 29.76 -1.25
CA PRO A 380 -3.01 29.92 0.15
C PRO A 380 -3.20 28.54 0.79
N ASN A 381 -2.39 28.29 1.84
CA ASN A 381 -2.36 27.12 2.72
C ASN A 381 -2.75 25.77 2.08
N PRO A 382 -1.80 24.85 1.83
CA PRO A 382 -2.20 23.48 1.55
C PRO A 382 -3.03 22.96 2.73
N PRO A 383 -4.09 22.23 2.44
CA PRO A 383 -5.05 21.82 3.44
C PRO A 383 -4.37 20.90 4.48
N PHE A 384 -4.43 21.32 5.73
CA PHE A 384 -3.67 20.77 6.84
C PHE A 384 -4.45 19.65 7.54
N SER A 385 -3.80 18.68 8.18
CA SER A 385 -4.50 17.93 9.23
C SER A 385 -3.68 17.88 10.51
N ALA A 386 -4.30 18.23 11.64
CA ALA A 386 -3.68 18.23 12.97
C ALA A 386 -4.48 17.40 13.95
N ALA A 387 -3.79 16.67 14.83
CA ALA A 387 -4.47 15.94 15.88
C ALA A 387 -3.75 15.87 17.21
N ILE A 388 -4.52 15.95 18.29
CA ILE A 388 -4.05 16.01 19.68
C ILE A 388 -4.63 14.85 20.48
N THR A 389 -3.80 14.16 21.28
CA THR A 389 -4.30 13.36 22.40
C THR A 389 -4.33 14.15 23.71
N THR A 390 -5.43 14.06 24.46
CA THR A 390 -5.54 14.68 25.79
C THR A 390 -5.75 13.61 26.87
N PRO A 391 -5.05 13.68 28.03
CA PRO A 391 -5.29 12.78 29.16
C PRO A 391 -6.74 12.91 29.67
N SER A 392 -7.40 11.79 29.97
CA SER A 392 -8.71 11.80 30.63
C SER A 392 -8.53 11.95 32.15
N ARG A 393 -8.56 13.19 32.65
CA ARG A 393 -9.18 13.47 33.95
C ARG A 393 -10.49 14.19 33.63
N MET A 394 -11.61 13.79 34.21
CA MET A 394 -12.77 14.68 34.29
C MET A 394 -12.45 15.74 35.35
N PRO A 395 -12.56 17.04 35.02
CA PRO A 395 -13.00 18.01 36.01
C PRO A 395 -14.26 18.71 35.52
N THR A 396 -15.17 18.87 36.47
CA THR A 396 -16.25 19.84 36.51
C THR A 396 -15.76 21.25 36.14
N ALA A 397 -16.65 22.00 35.45
CA ALA A 397 -16.60 23.43 35.13
C ALA A 397 -15.67 23.89 33.97
N TRP A 398 -16.30 24.50 32.96
CA TRP A 398 -15.70 25.28 31.88
C TRP A 398 -15.52 26.75 32.30
N PRO A 399 -14.44 27.45 31.93
CA PRO A 399 -14.47 28.90 31.76
C PRO A 399 -14.62 29.25 30.28
N ALA A 400 -15.72 29.92 29.95
CA ALA A 400 -16.00 30.50 28.65
C ALA A 400 -15.12 31.74 28.42
N TRP A 401 -14.35 31.75 27.33
CA TRP A 401 -13.77 32.98 26.77
C TRP A 401 -13.75 32.89 25.24
N TRP A 402 -14.77 33.47 24.62
CA TRP A 402 -14.74 34.04 23.27
C TRP A 402 -15.24 35.48 23.41
N PRO A 403 -14.61 36.48 22.76
CA PRO A 403 -15.09 37.85 22.81
C PRO A 403 -16.36 37.98 21.96
N THR A 404 -17.46 38.36 22.62
CA THR A 404 -18.69 38.87 22.02
C THR A 404 -18.43 40.25 21.42
N ALA A 405 -18.85 40.47 20.18
CA ALA A 405 -19.08 41.81 19.63
C ALA A 405 -20.57 42.16 19.80
N PRO A 406 -20.92 43.42 20.13
CA PRO A 406 -22.27 43.78 20.56
C PRO A 406 -23.25 44.07 19.41
N SER A 407 -24.50 44.05 19.85
CA SER A 407 -25.81 43.99 19.19
C SER A 407 -26.29 45.21 18.42
N SER A 408 -27.20 44.96 17.47
CA SER A 408 -28.64 45.37 17.45
C SER A 408 -29.07 45.53 15.98
N ALA A 409 -30.31 45.36 15.54
CA ALA A 409 -31.56 44.68 15.91
C ALA A 409 -32.58 45.18 14.85
N THR A 410 -33.67 44.43 14.64
CA THR A 410 -34.83 44.73 13.76
C THR A 410 -34.57 44.46 12.28
N GLY A 411 -35.41 43.77 11.50
CA GLY A 411 -36.75 43.25 11.71
C GLY A 411 -37.45 43.21 10.34
N GLU A 412 -38.18 42.12 10.09
CA GLU A 412 -39.23 41.95 9.07
C GLU A 412 -38.91 41.67 7.59
N SER A 413 -39.86 40.90 7.08
CA SER A 413 -39.99 40.19 5.81
C SER A 413 -40.53 41.08 4.69
N ALA A 414 -40.26 40.70 3.43
CA ALA A 414 -41.28 40.48 2.41
C ALA A 414 -40.65 40.22 1.04
N SER A 415 -41.37 39.42 0.26
CA SER A 415 -41.12 39.07 -1.13
C SER A 415 -41.31 40.22 -2.11
N THR A 416 -40.95 39.92 -3.36
CA THR A 416 -41.60 40.31 -4.63
C THR A 416 -40.89 41.37 -5.50
N THR A 417 -40.69 40.91 -6.75
CA THR A 417 -40.79 41.63 -8.04
C THR A 417 -39.64 42.46 -8.61
N ALA A 418 -39.39 42.12 -9.87
CA ALA A 418 -38.54 42.73 -10.87
C ALA A 418 -38.98 44.14 -11.30
N THR A 419 -38.01 44.99 -11.63
CA THR A 419 -37.91 45.95 -12.77
C THR A 419 -36.66 46.80 -12.49
N GLY A 420 -35.72 47.08 -13.39
CA GLY A 420 -35.83 47.34 -14.82
C GLY A 420 -35.96 48.84 -15.07
N LEU A 421 -34.86 49.61 -15.01
CA LEU A 421 -34.60 50.87 -15.75
C LEU A 421 -33.18 51.36 -15.38
N LYS A 422 -32.15 51.26 -16.23
CA LYS A 422 -31.76 52.06 -17.40
C LYS A 422 -31.68 53.58 -17.19
N ARG A 423 -30.49 54.09 -17.60
CA ARG A 423 -30.02 55.48 -17.89
C ARG A 423 -29.20 56.10 -16.76
N SER A 424 -28.01 56.68 -17.00
CA SER A 424 -27.38 57.13 -18.25
C SER A 424 -25.85 57.08 -18.15
N VAL A 425 -25.20 56.37 -19.09
CA VAL A 425 -23.90 56.78 -19.61
C VAL A 425 -24.21 57.73 -20.76
N ARG A 426 -23.60 58.92 -20.69
CA ARG A 426 -23.59 59.86 -21.79
C ARG A 426 -22.71 59.29 -22.88
N ARG A 427 -23.23 59.39 -24.10
CA ARG A 427 -22.46 59.62 -25.31
C ARG A 427 -21.18 60.44 -25.02
N THR A 428 -20.15 60.18 -25.80
CA THR A 428 -20.28 59.64 -27.17
C THR A 428 -20.14 58.15 -27.33
#